data_AF-A0A517MIT5-F1
#
_entry.id   AF-A0A517MIT5-F1
#
_cell.length_a   1.000
_cell.length_b   1.000
_cell.length_c   1.000
_cell.angle_alpha   90.00
_cell.angle_beta   90.00
_cell.angle_gamma   90.00
#
_symmetry.space_group_name_H-M   'P 1'
#
loop_
_entity.id
_entity.type
_entity.pdbx_description
1 polymer ?
#
loop_
_entity_poly.entity_id
_entity_poly.type
_entity_poly.pdbx_seq_one_letter_code
_entity_poly.pdbx_strand_id
1 'polypeptide(L)' 'MGYECDLLDSIPFWITEYPQTAVVFHRLGIDVACEGITLQTACEKANLNPQQVLAELKAVLK' A
#
# COMPACT_ATOMS: atom_id res chain seq x y z
N MET A 1 14.30 -13.84 -7.70
CA MET A 1 14.48 -12.43 -7.30
C MET A 1 13.18 -12.06 -6.59
N GLY A 2 13.18 -12.05 -5.26
CA GLY A 2 11.98 -11.72 -4.50
C GLY A 2 11.81 -10.20 -4.51
N TYR A 3 10.69 -9.71 -5.01
CA TYR A 3 10.35 -8.30 -4.93
C TYR A 3 10.03 -8.01 -3.46
N GLU A 4 10.95 -7.37 -2.74
CA GLU A 4 10.69 -6.94 -1.38
C GLU A 4 9.73 -5.75 -1.44
N CYS A 5 8.45 -5.99 -1.13
CA CYS A 5 7.46 -4.94 -1.14
C CYS A 5 7.77 -3.88 -0.07
N ASP A 6 7.96 -2.65 -0.52
CA ASP A 6 8.42 -1.52 0.28
C ASP A 6 7.53 -0.28 0.09
N LEU A 7 7.80 0.78 0.84
CA LEU A 7 7.04 2.04 0.82
C LEU A 7 7.16 2.79 -0.51
N LEU A 8 8.22 2.51 -1.26
CA LEU A 8 8.50 3.12 -2.56
C LEU A 8 7.76 2.43 -3.71
N ASP A 9 7.16 1.26 -3.46
CA ASP A 9 6.36 0.60 -4.48
C ASP A 9 5.04 1.35 -4.73
N SER A 10 4.62 1.32 -5.98
CA SER A 10 3.40 1.98 -6.42
C SER A 10 2.16 1.25 -5.92
N ILE A 11 1.14 1.98 -5.49
CA ILE A 11 -0.15 1.38 -5.07
C ILE A 11 -0.73 0.43 -6.14
N PRO A 12 -0.72 0.76 -7.45
CA PRO A 12 -1.14 -0.19 -8.49
C PRO A 12 -0.35 -1.51 -8.51
N PHE A 13 0.95 -1.47 -8.22
CA PHE A 13 1.77 -2.68 -8.13
C PHE A 13 1.31 -3.55 -6.96
N TRP A 14 1.09 -2.96 -5.78
CA TRP A 14 0.55 -3.67 -4.62
C TRP A 14 -0.79 -4.35 -4.91
N ILE A 15 -1.72 -3.66 -5.57
CA ILE A 15 -3.05 -4.22 -5.90
C ILE A 15 -2.96 -5.31 -6.97
N THR A 16 -2.06 -5.15 -7.96
CA THR A 16 -1.89 -6.11 -9.06
C THR A 16 -1.23 -7.41 -8.59
N GLU A 17 -0.14 -7.29 -7.84
CA GLU A 17 0.59 -8.45 -7.31
C GLU A 17 -0.11 -9.08 -6.11
N TYR A 18 -0.72 -8.24 -5.26
CA TYR A 18 -1.33 -8.64 -4.00
C TYR A 18 -2.73 -8.05 -3.84
N PRO A 19 -3.74 -8.57 -4.56
CA PRO A 19 -5.09 -8.02 -4.52
C PRO A 19 -5.69 -7.99 -3.11
N GLN A 20 -5.26 -8.85 -2.18
CA GLN A 20 -5.68 -8.78 -0.77
C GLN A 20 -5.32 -7.46 -0.08
N THR A 21 -4.31 -6.73 -0.55
CA THR A 21 -3.91 -5.44 0.04
C THR A 21 -4.91 -4.32 -0.23
N ALA A 22 -5.75 -4.47 -1.27
CA ALA A 22 -6.82 -3.52 -1.58
C ALA A 22 -7.77 -3.33 -0.38
N VAL A 23 -8.01 -4.37 0.42
CA VAL A 23 -8.87 -4.28 1.61
C VAL A 23 -8.27 -3.35 2.68
N VAL A 24 -6.93 -3.36 2.81
CA VAL A 24 -6.21 -2.52 3.77
C VAL A 24 -6.26 -1.06 3.30
N PHE A 25 -6.00 -0.80 2.01
CA PHE A 25 -6.11 0.55 1.45
C PHE A 25 -7.50 1.14 1.61
N HIS A 26 -8.54 0.37 1.27
CA HIS A 26 -9.93 0.80 1.41
C HIS A 26 -10.30 1.03 2.89
N ARG A 27 -9.89 0.15 3.80
CA ARG A 27 -10.16 0.29 5.25
C ARG A 27 -9.49 1.51 5.86
N LEU A 28 -8.29 1.86 5.37
CA LEU A 28 -7.53 3.02 5.84
C LEU A 28 -7.93 4.33 5.14
N GLY A 29 -8.83 4.29 4.16
CA GLY A 29 -9.21 5.46 3.37
C GLY A 29 -8.08 5.99 2.48
N ILE A 30 -7.13 5.13 2.11
CA ILE A 30 -6.06 5.48 1.17
C ILE A 30 -6.66 5.49 -0.23
N ASP A 31 -6.63 6.65 -0.87
CA ASP A 31 -7.17 6.80 -2.22
C ASP A 31 -6.24 6.15 -3.25
N VAL A 32 -6.67 4.99 -3.74
CA VAL A 32 -5.96 4.20 -4.76
C VAL A 32 -6.25 4.68 -6.19
N ALA A 33 -7.15 5.65 -6.37
CA ALA A 33 -7.51 6.19 -7.67
C ALA A 33 -6.44 7.12 -8.24
N CYS A 34 -5.49 7.58 -7.42
CA CYS A 34 -4.35 8.36 -7.89
C CYS A 34 -3.33 7.42 -8.56
N GLU A 35 -3.48 7.22 -9.86
CA GLU A 35 -2.58 6.40 -10.66
C GLU A 35 -1.12 6.86 -10.49
N GLY A 36 -0.22 5.94 -10.13
CA GLY A 36 1.22 6.19 -10.09
C GLY A 36 1.78 6.82 -8.81
N ILE A 37 1.03 6.89 -7.71
CA ILE A 37 1.61 7.27 -6.41
C ILE A 37 2.16 6.06 -5.66
N THR A 38 3.23 6.29 -4.90
CA THR A 38 3.82 5.29 -4.00
C THR A 38 2.99 5.13 -2.74
N LEU A 39 3.17 4.00 -2.07
CA LEU A 39 2.56 3.74 -0.76
C LEU A 39 2.88 4.87 0.24
N GLN A 40 4.14 5.33 0.27
CA GLN A 40 4.55 6.42 1.14
C GLN A 40 3.73 7.69 0.89
N THR A 41 3.68 8.15 -0.35
CA THR A 41 2.95 9.38 -0.72
C THR A 41 1.46 9.25 -0.44
N ALA A 42 0.88 8.08 -0.66
CA ALA A 42 -0.51 7.81 -0.36
C ALA A 42 -0.79 7.90 1.15
N CYS A 43 0.10 7.35 1.98
CA CYS A 43 0.02 7.46 3.44
C CYS A 43 0.18 8.90 3.92
N GLU A 44 1.15 9.64 3.39
CA GLU A 44 1.37 11.06 3.72
C GLU A 44 0.14 11.91 3.41
N LYS A 45 -0.48 11.71 2.24
CA LYS A 45 -1.73 12.39 1.85
C LYS A 45 -2.91 12.04 2.76
N ALA A 46 -2.98 10.80 3.23
CA ALA A 46 -3.99 10.33 4.16
C ALA A 46 -3.67 10.67 5.63
N ASN A 47 -2.55 11.35 5.91
CA ASN A 47 -2.04 11.64 7.25
C ASN A 47 -1.87 10.36 8.11
N LEU A 48 -1.45 9.27 7.47
CA LEU A 48 -1.19 7.97 8.06
C LEU A 48 0.31 7.71 8.15
N ASN A 49 0.71 6.87 9.10
CA ASN A 49 2.11 6.45 9.23
C ASN A 49 2.43 5.35 8.20
N PRO A 50 3.31 5.60 7.21
CA PRO A 50 3.60 4.63 6.16
C PRO A 50 4.11 3.29 6.69
N GLN A 51 4.95 3.31 7.74
CA GLN A 51 5.50 2.10 8.35
C GLN A 51 4.41 1.21 8.98
N GLN A 52 3.41 1.82 9.62
CA GLN A 52 2.29 1.08 10.20
C GLN A 52 1.41 0.46 9.11
N VAL A 53 1.15 1.22 8.03
CA VAL A 53 0.41 0.70 6.88
C VAL A 53 1.15 -0.46 6.23
N LEU A 54 2.46 -0.36 6.04
CA LEU A 54 3.27 -1.46 5.51
C LEU A 54 3.20 -2.72 6.36
N ALA A 55 3.20 -2.59 7.69
CA ALA A 55 3.05 -3.72 8.60
C ALA A 55 1.67 -4.40 8.45
N GLU A 56 0.59 -3.63 8.34
CA GLU A 56 -0.77 -4.15 8.09
C GLU A 56 -0.86 -4.85 6.73
N LEU A 57 -0.24 -4.27 5.69
CA LEU A 57 -0.16 -4.89 4.36
C LEU A 57 0.58 -6.22 4.43
N LYS A 58 1.78 -6.25 5.01
CA LYS A 58 2.55 -7.50 5.18
C LYS A 58 1.81 -8.54 6.03
N ALA A 59 0.99 -8.12 6.99
CA ALA A 59 0.18 -9.02 7.80
C ALA A 59 -0.91 -9.74 7.00
N VAL A 60 -1.44 -9.14 5.92
CA VAL A 60 -2.41 -9.78 5.02
C VAL A 60 -1.75 -10.60 3.90
N LEU A 61 -0.44 -10.46 3.69
CA LEU A 61 0.33 -11.25 2.72
C LEU A 61 0.73 -12.66 3.22
N LYS A 62 0.20 -13.11 4.36
CA LYS A 62 0.51 -14.42 4.96
C LYS A 62 0.26 -15.61 4.03
#